data_AF-A0A3A6PEH2-F1
#
_entry.id   AF-A0A3A6PEH2-F1
#
_cell.length_a   1.000
_cell.length_b   1.000
_cell.length_c   1.000
_cell.angle_alpha   90.00
_cell.angle_beta   90.00
_cell.angle_gamma   90.00
#
_symmetry.space_group_name_H-M   'P 1'
#
loop_
_entity.id
_entity.type
_entity.pdbx_description
1 polymer ?
#
loop_
_entity_poly.entity_id
_entity_poly.type
_entity_poly.pdbx_seq_one_letter_code
_entity_poly.pdbx_strand_id
1 'polypeptide(L)' 'MNQARRDVGVKYKDVTPGPLRDYIYAVNKERYGGDPLGPTYEFLKADGKTDAQIIKSSSRPNPDVNKLLSGFEEWLRGQ' A
#
# COMPACT_ATOMS: atom_id res chain seq x y z
N MET A 1 -8.48 -14.12 7.87
CA MET A 1 -9.71 -13.27 7.94
C MET A 1 -9.38 -11.92 7.28
N ASN A 2 -9.11 -11.92 5.97
CA ASN A 2 -8.32 -10.82 5.35
C ASN A 2 -8.88 -10.38 3.97
N GLN A 3 -9.79 -11.17 3.37
CA GLN A 3 -10.15 -11.03 1.96
C GLN A 3 -10.96 -9.76 1.68
N ALA A 4 -11.99 -9.46 2.49
CA ALA A 4 -12.82 -8.27 2.30
C ALA A 4 -12.01 -6.95 2.29
N ARG A 5 -10.96 -6.85 3.11
CA ARG A 5 -10.03 -5.69 3.08
C ARG A 5 -9.26 -5.63 1.76
N ARG A 6 -8.79 -6.77 1.28
CA ARG A 6 -8.05 -6.83 0.01
C ARG A 6 -8.94 -6.50 -1.18
N ASP A 7 -10.19 -6.98 -1.17
CA ASP A 7 -11.18 -6.68 -2.21
C ASP A 7 -11.45 -5.17 -2.31
N VAL A 8 -11.56 -4.49 -1.16
CA VAL A 8 -11.64 -3.02 -1.13
C VAL A 8 -10.38 -2.39 -1.73
N GLY A 9 -9.20 -2.90 -1.39
CA GLY A 9 -7.94 -2.47 -1.97
C GLY A 9 -7.93 -2.58 -3.50
N VAL A 10 -8.33 -3.74 -4.05
CA VAL A 10 -8.44 -3.98 -5.49
C VAL A 10 -9.41 -3.00 -6.14
N LYS A 11 -10.63 -2.85 -5.59
CA LYS A 11 -11.65 -1.92 -6.10
C LYS A 11 -11.11 -0.51 -6.32
N TYR A 12 -10.35 0.03 -5.36
CA TYR A 12 -9.78 1.37 -5.50
C TYR A 12 -8.55 1.43 -6.41
N LYS A 13 -7.78 0.34 -6.51
CA LYS A 13 -6.68 0.24 -7.48
C LYS A 13 -7.17 0.19 -8.92
N ASP A 14 -8.27 -0.48 -9.18
CA ASP A 14 -8.81 -0.62 -10.53
C ASP A 14 -9.29 0.71 -11.13
N VAL A 15 -9.72 1.65 -10.28
CA VAL A 15 -10.10 3.01 -10.70
C VAL A 15 -8.93 4.01 -10.66
N THR A 16 -7.75 3.60 -10.21
CA THR A 16 -6.55 4.44 -10.20
C THR A 16 -5.94 4.47 -11.61
N PRO A 17 -5.53 5.64 -12.14
CA PRO A 17 -4.85 5.72 -13.43
C PRO A 17 -3.65 4.76 -13.52
N GLY A 18 -3.51 4.08 -14.65
CA GLY A 18 -2.54 2.98 -14.84
C GLY A 18 -1.13 3.29 -14.33
N PRO A 19 -0.47 4.36 -14.80
CA PRO A 19 0.89 4.69 -14.35
C PRO A 19 0.99 4.91 -12.83
N LEU A 20 0.01 5.59 -12.24
CA LEU A 20 -0.03 5.83 -10.80
C LEU A 20 -0.27 4.54 -10.01
N ARG A 21 -1.17 3.68 -10.49
CA ARG A 21 -1.44 2.36 -9.89
C ARG A 21 -0.17 1.51 -9.87
N ASP A 22 0.52 1.46 -11.00
CA ASP A 22 1.70 0.63 -11.19
C ASP A 22 2.87 1.14 -10.35
N TYR A 23 3.04 2.46 -10.22
CA TYR A 23 3.96 3.06 -9.25
C TYR A 23 3.65 2.65 -7.81
N ILE A 24 2.39 2.74 -7.40
CA ILE A 24 2.01 2.34 -6.03
C ILE A 24 2.27 0.85 -5.81
N TYR A 25 2.05 0.00 -6.81
CA TYR A 25 2.41 -1.42 -6.74
C TYR A 25 3.92 -1.62 -6.59
N ALA A 26 4.76 -0.89 -7.33
CA ALA A 26 6.21 -0.95 -7.19
C ALA A 26 6.65 -0.57 -5.77
N VAL A 27 6.17 0.56 -5.25
CA VAL A 27 6.47 1.04 -3.89
C VAL A 27 6.01 0.04 -2.83
N ASN A 28 4.81 -0.54 -2.98
CA ASN A 28 4.31 -1.51 -2.03
C ASN A 28 5.14 -2.81 -2.04
N LYS A 29 5.50 -3.31 -3.22
CA LYS A 29 6.34 -4.51 -3.35
C LYS A 29 7.69 -4.31 -2.67
N GLU A 30 8.31 -3.15 -2.85
CA GLU A 30 9.58 -2.81 -2.19
C GLU A 30 9.45 -2.80 -0.67
N ARG A 31 8.40 -2.18 -0.13
CA ARG A 31 8.23 -1.99 1.32
C ARG A 31 7.70 -3.21 2.06
N TYR A 32 6.92 -4.06 1.40
CA TYR A 32 6.09 -5.07 2.07
C TYR A 32 6.36 -6.48 1.55
N GLY A 33 7.63 -6.80 1.27
CA GLY A 33 8.05 -8.15 0.94
C GLY A 33 7.43 -8.69 -0.37
N GLY A 34 7.25 -7.82 -1.36
CA GLY A 34 6.73 -8.19 -2.68
C GLY A 34 5.20 -8.15 -2.83
N ASP A 35 4.46 -7.69 -1.82
CA ASP A 35 2.98 -7.59 -1.93
C ASP A 35 2.54 -6.26 -2.58
N PRO A 36 1.92 -6.28 -3.79
CA PRO A 36 1.46 -5.06 -4.45
C PRO A 36 0.31 -4.34 -3.75
N LEU A 37 -0.51 -5.04 -2.94
CA LEU A 37 -1.62 -4.41 -2.22
C LEU A 37 -1.23 -3.93 -0.81
N GLY A 38 0.05 -4.02 -0.46
CA GLY A 38 0.59 -3.62 0.83
C GLY A 38 0.60 -4.76 1.85
N PRO A 39 0.88 -4.46 3.13
CA PRO A 39 1.16 -5.49 4.11
C PRO A 39 -0.10 -6.30 4.47
N THR A 40 0.10 -7.59 4.73
CA THR A 40 -0.92 -8.46 5.36
C THR A 40 -0.95 -8.26 6.87
N TYR A 41 -1.96 -8.81 7.53
CA TYR A 41 -2.01 -8.79 9.00
C TYR A 41 -0.80 -9.55 9.57
N GLU A 42 -0.52 -10.71 8.99
CA GLU A 42 0.56 -11.63 9.34
C GLU A 42 1.93 -10.96 9.14
N PHE A 43 2.11 -10.20 8.04
CA PHE A 43 3.31 -9.38 7.82
C PHE A 43 3.52 -8.37 8.97
N LEU A 44 2.46 -7.64 9.35
CA LEU A 44 2.55 -6.65 10.42
C LEU A 44 2.78 -7.28 11.80
N LYS A 45 2.24 -8.48 12.03
CA LYS A 45 2.50 -9.25 13.26
C LYS A 45 3.95 -9.74 13.31
N ALA A 46 4.50 -10.21 12.20
CA ALA A 46 5.90 -10.60 12.09
C ALA A 46 6.86 -9.41 12.28
N ASP A 47 6.44 -8.22 11.85
CA ASP A 47 7.12 -6.92 12.09
C ASP A 47 7.00 -6.43 13.55
N GLY A 48 6.37 -7.20 14.44
CA GLY A 48 6.29 -6.92 15.87
C GLY A 48 5.14 -6.00 16.29
N LYS A 49 4.20 -5.67 15.39
CA LYS A 49 3.06 -4.81 15.75
C LYS A 49 2.03 -5.53 16.63
N THR A 50 1.50 -4.79 17.60
CA THR A 50 0.34 -5.24 18.38
C THR A 50 -0.96 -5.04 17.59
N ASP A 51 -1.99 -5.79 17.94
CA ASP A 51 -3.28 -5.72 17.26
C ASP A 51 -3.88 -4.31 17.41
N ALA A 52 -3.71 -3.68 18.58
CA ALA A 52 -4.11 -2.30 18.83
C ALA A 52 -3.38 -1.30 17.92
N GLN A 53 -2.08 -1.48 17.68
CA GLN A 53 -1.32 -0.65 16.74
C GLN A 53 -1.80 -0.85 15.30
N ILE A 54 -2.05 -2.10 14.89
CA ILE A 54 -2.54 -2.43 13.54
C ILE A 54 -3.91 -1.80 13.30
N ILE A 55 -4.84 -1.94 14.26
CA ILE A 55 -6.18 -1.35 14.19
C ILE A 55 -6.06 0.18 14.09
N LYS A 56 -5.25 0.80 14.96
CA LYS A 56 -5.06 2.26 15.00
C LYS A 56 -4.43 2.82 13.72
N SER A 57 -3.47 2.10 13.11
CA SER A 57 -2.88 2.55 11.85
C SER A 57 -3.80 2.33 10.66
N SER A 58 -4.59 1.24 10.67
CA SER A 58 -5.50 0.89 9.56
C SER A 58 -6.77 1.74 9.53
N SER A 59 -7.11 2.42 10.63
CA SER A 59 -8.26 3.31 10.72
C SER A 59 -8.01 4.73 10.22
N ARG A 60 -6.81 5.01 9.68
CA ARG A 60 -6.39 6.37 9.28
C ARG A 60 -5.98 6.38 7.81
N PRO A 61 -6.31 7.46 7.07
CA PRO A 61 -5.79 7.65 5.72
C PRO A 61 -4.28 7.89 5.76
N ASN A 62 -3.63 7.79 4.59
CA ASN A 62 -2.24 8.23 4.46
C ASN A 62 -2.14 9.72 4.86
N PRO A 63 -1.34 10.08 5.88
CA PRO A 63 -1.25 11.45 6.37
C PRO A 63 -0.54 12.40 5.39
N ASP A 64 0.25 11.87 4.45
CA ASP A 64 0.99 12.68 3.47
C ASP A 64 1.08 11.96 2.12
N VAL A 65 0.17 12.31 1.22
CA VAL A 65 0.13 11.78 -0.15
C VAL A 65 1.28 12.32 -0.98
N ASN A 66 1.72 13.57 -0.75
CA ASN A 66 2.82 14.16 -1.52
C ASN A 66 4.14 13.42 -1.27
N LYS A 67 4.40 13.04 -0.02
CA LYS A 67 5.55 12.21 0.33
C LYS A 67 5.49 10.81 -0.29
N LEU A 68 4.29 10.22 -0.43
CA LEU A 68 4.15 8.94 -1.12
C LEU A 68 4.48 9.08 -2.62
N LEU A 69 4.08 10.20 -3.22
CA LEU A 69 4.22 10.45 -4.66
C LEU A 69 5.51 11.16 -5.05
N SER A 70 6.41 11.44 -4.10
CA SER A 70 7.61 12.25 -4.35
C SER A 70 8.55 11.64 -5.40
N GLY A 71 8.55 10.31 -5.57
CA GLY A 71 9.33 9.62 -6.58
C GLY A 71 8.55 9.26 -7.85
N PHE A 72 7.29 9.69 -7.98
CA PHE A 72 6.43 9.27 -9.09
C PHE A 72 6.92 9.81 -10.43
N GLU A 73 7.30 11.09 -10.50
CA GLU A 73 7.74 11.70 -11.75
C GLU A 73 9.04 11.07 -12.28
N GLU A 74 10.01 10.84 -11.41
CA GLU A 74 11.26 10.17 -11.76
C GLU A 74 11.01 8.73 -12.23
N TRP A 75 10.18 7.99 -11.50
CA TRP A 75 9.77 6.64 -11.89
C TRP A 75 9.07 6.62 -13.26
N LEU A 76 8.20 7.59 -13.53
CA LEU A 76 7.43 7.69 -14.77
C LEU A 76 8.34 7.98 -15.97
N ARG A 77 9.38 8.81 -15.79
CA ARG A 77 10.37 9.12 -16.84
C ARG A 77 11.25 7.91 -17.18
N GLY A 78 11.38 6.95 -16.26
CA GLY A 78 12.16 5.73 -16.44
C GLY A 78 11.37 4.53 -16.95
N GLN A 79 10.08 4.67 -17.29
CA GLN A 79 9.27 3.62 -17.90
C GLN A 79 9.57 3.45 -19.39
#